data_AF-A0A930MS74-F1
#
_entry.id   AF-A0A930MS74-F1
#
_cell.length_a   1.000
_cell.length_b   1.000
_cell.length_c   1.000
_cell.angle_alpha   90.00
_cell.angle_beta   90.00
_cell.angle_gamma   90.00
#
_symmetry.space_group_name_H-M   'P 1'
#
loop_
_entity.id
_entity.type
_entity.pdbx_description
1 polymer ?
#
loop_
_entity_poly.entity_id
_entity_poly.type
_entity_poly.pdbx_seq_one_letter_code
_entity_poly.pdbx_strand_id
1 'polypeptide(L)'
;DKDDCAVPRPALIFASLADKWTWQGLPFAVDKDIVRMVAAKLIPLDWRGAGVRIRQSERKTMPGFTGTFAFSIGRLSAEEREIILLLTQFAPFCGVGRLTAQGFGETTVALG
;
A
#
# COMPACT_ATOMS: atom_id res chain seq x y z
N ASP A 1 10.13 5.91 -8.84
CA ASP A 1 11.15 4.93 -9.28
C ASP A 1 10.58 3.94 -10.25
N LYS A 2 11.37 3.56 -11.27
CA LYS A 2 11.02 2.49 -12.22
C LYS A 2 11.31 1.09 -11.67
N ASP A 3 12.06 1.00 -10.57
CA ASP A 3 12.51 -0.24 -9.97
C ASP A 3 11.53 -0.75 -8.91
N ASP A 4 11.42 -2.08 -8.82
CA ASP A 4 10.61 -2.73 -7.80
C ASP A 4 11.23 -2.57 -6.41
N CYS A 5 10.41 -2.16 -5.44
CA CYS A 5 10.82 -1.89 -4.07
C CYS A 5 10.18 -2.89 -3.11
N ALA A 6 11.01 -3.65 -2.39
CA ALA A 6 10.58 -4.57 -1.33
C ALA A 6 10.33 -3.86 0.02
N VAL A 7 10.61 -2.56 0.13
CA VAL A 7 10.36 -1.83 1.38
C VAL A 7 8.92 -1.31 1.37
N PRO A 8 8.10 -1.59 2.41
CA PRO A 8 6.70 -1.15 2.50
C PRO A 8 6.61 0.35 2.82
N ARG A 9 7.01 1.20 1.87
CA ARG A 9 6.95 2.66 2.06
C ARG A 9 5.49 3.12 2.01
N PRO A 10 4.99 3.91 2.99
CA PRO A 10 3.60 4.38 3.00
C PRO A 10 3.18 5.03 1.68
N ALA A 11 4.00 5.94 1.16
CA ALA A 11 3.77 6.65 -0.09
C ALA A 11 3.57 5.72 -1.31
N LEU A 12 4.20 4.53 -1.32
CA LEU A 12 4.03 3.55 -2.40
C LEU A 12 2.78 2.69 -2.17
N ILE A 13 2.54 2.27 -0.92
CA ILE A 13 1.37 1.48 -0.53
C ILE A 13 0.09 2.25 -0.88
N PHE A 14 -0.06 3.46 -0.34
CA PHE A 14 -1.27 4.23 -0.48
C PHE A 14 -1.47 4.78 -1.89
N ALA A 15 -0.39 5.14 -2.61
CA ALA A 15 -0.51 5.51 -4.03
C ALA A 15 -0.99 4.32 -4.89
N SER A 16 -0.56 3.09 -4.58
CA SER A 16 -1.09 1.90 -5.25
C SER A 16 -2.57 1.68 -4.96
N LEU A 17 -3.03 1.97 -3.76
CA LEU A 17 -4.45 1.84 -3.39
C LEU A 17 -5.29 2.91 -4.08
N ALA A 18 -4.80 4.16 -4.14
CA ALA A 18 -5.45 5.24 -4.88
C ALA A 18 -5.59 4.92 -6.37
N ASP A 19 -4.53 4.43 -7.03
CA ASP A 19 -4.61 4.00 -8.44
C ASP A 19 -5.72 2.97 -8.66
N LYS A 20 -5.81 1.98 -7.77
CA LYS A 20 -6.82 0.92 -7.85
C LYS A 20 -8.22 1.42 -7.57
N TRP A 21 -8.37 2.36 -6.63
CA TRP A 21 -9.65 3.00 -6.32
C TRP A 21 -10.20 3.70 -7.55
N THR A 22 -9.37 4.53 -8.21
CA THR A 22 -9.73 5.22 -9.45
C THR A 22 -10.01 4.24 -10.59
N TRP A 23 -9.16 3.23 -10.77
CA TRP A 23 -9.32 2.26 -11.86
C TRP A 23 -10.61 1.43 -11.74
N GLN A 24 -11.06 1.14 -10.52
CA GLN A 24 -12.32 0.44 -10.26
C GLN A 24 -13.56 1.35 -10.34
N GLY A 25 -13.38 2.66 -10.56
CA GLY A 25 -14.50 3.60 -10.64
C GLY A 25 -15.28 3.72 -9.32
N LEU A 26 -14.61 3.57 -8.18
CA LEU A 26 -15.26 3.67 -6.87
C LEU A 26 -15.68 5.12 -6.56
N PRO A 27 -16.67 5.32 -5.66
CA PRO A 27 -17.18 6.66 -5.34
C PRO A 27 -16.08 7.60 -4.82
N PHE A 28 -16.27 8.91 -5.04
CA PHE A 28 -15.37 9.98 -4.64
C PHE A 28 -13.99 9.96 -5.33
N ALA A 29 -13.53 11.14 -5.75
CA ALA A 29 -12.22 11.29 -6.36
C ALA A 29 -11.14 11.18 -5.29
N VAL A 30 -10.29 10.15 -5.40
CA VAL A 30 -9.08 9.99 -4.58
C VAL A 30 -7.88 10.35 -5.44
N ASP A 31 -7.34 11.56 -5.25
CA ASP A 31 -6.16 12.01 -5.98
C ASP A 31 -4.89 11.32 -5.47
N LYS A 32 -4.19 10.63 -6.37
CA LYS A 32 -2.99 9.85 -6.07
C LYS A 32 -1.85 10.69 -5.50
N ASP A 33 -1.63 11.89 -6.03
CA ASP A 33 -0.51 12.73 -5.62
C ASP A 33 -0.79 13.35 -4.25
N ILE A 34 -2.04 13.74 -3.98
CA ILE A 34 -2.49 14.12 -2.63
C ILE A 34 -2.27 12.95 -1.65
N VAL A 35 -2.74 11.75 -1.99
CA VAL A 35 -2.57 10.55 -1.16
C VAL A 35 -1.09 10.29 -0.88
N ARG A 36 -0.21 10.45 -1.87
CA ARG A 36 1.23 10.26 -1.68
C ARG A 36 1.79 11.26 -0.67
N MET A 37 1.41 12.54 -0.76
CA MET A 37 1.83 13.57 0.19
C MET A 37 1.32 13.30 1.60
N VAL A 38 0.05 12.91 1.74
CA VAL A 38 -0.54 12.56 3.04
C VAL A 38 0.17 11.33 3.64
N ALA A 39 0.33 10.26 2.87
CA ALA A 39 0.99 9.05 3.31
C ALA A 39 2.46 9.27 3.70
N ALA A 40 3.15 10.24 3.10
CA ALA A 40 4.51 10.59 3.47
C ALA A 40 4.64 11.18 4.90
N LYS A 41 3.53 11.65 5.50
CA LYS A 41 3.49 12.12 6.90
C LYS A 41 3.37 10.99 7.92
N LEU A 42 3.03 9.78 7.48
CA LEU A 42 2.87 8.61 8.34
C LEU A 42 4.21 8.20 8.96
N ILE A 43 4.19 7.94 10.26
CA ILE A 43 5.38 7.52 11.00
C ILE A 43 5.37 6.01 11.18
N PRO A 44 6.38 5.27 10.68
CA PRO A 44 6.53 3.84 10.98
C PRO A 44 6.58 3.60 12.48
N LEU A 45 5.76 2.66 12.95
CA LEU A 45 5.76 2.16 14.32
C LEU A 45 6.42 0.77 14.31
N ASP A 46 5.72 -0.25 14.80
CA ASP A 46 6.19 -1.62 14.78
C ASP A 46 6.18 -2.19 13.35
N TRP A 47 7.26 -2.87 13.00
CA TRP A 47 7.35 -3.60 11.74
C TRP A 47 8.20 -4.85 11.91
N ARG A 48 7.80 -5.92 11.24
CA ARG A 48 8.52 -7.18 11.19
C ARG A 48 8.30 -7.81 9.84
N GLY A 49 9.38 -8.09 9.12
CA GLY A 49 9.27 -8.73 7.82
C GLY A 49 10.60 -8.78 7.10
N ALA A 50 10.57 -9.23 5.86
CA ALA A 50 11.74 -9.32 5.01
C ALA A 50 11.40 -9.02 3.56
N GLY A 51 12.40 -8.52 2.84
CA GLY A 51 12.40 -8.56 1.39
C GLY A 51 12.57 -10.01 0.91
N VAL A 52 11.72 -10.44 -0.01
CA VAL A 52 11.76 -11.78 -0.61
C VAL A 52 11.95 -11.66 -2.12
N ARG A 53 12.57 -12.66 -2.73
CA ARG A 53 12.68 -12.77 -4.19
C ARG A 53 11.69 -13.82 -4.67
N ILE A 54 10.68 -13.40 -5.41
CA ILE A 54 9.61 -14.28 -5.87
C ILE A 54 9.83 -14.56 -7.35
N ARG A 55 9.97 -15.84 -7.71
CA ARG A 55 10.08 -16.28 -9.11
C ARG A 55 8.68 -16.25 -9.74
N GLN A 56 8.46 -15.28 -10.61
CA GLN A 56 7.17 -15.09 -11.30
C GLN A 56 7.08 -15.92 -12.58
N SER A 57 8.22 -16.17 -13.24
CA SER A 57 8.35 -17.07 -14.39
C SER A 57 9.79 -17.56 -14.49
N GLU A 58 10.08 -18.42 -15.47
CA GLU A 58 11.43 -18.97 -15.65
C GLU A 58 12.52 -17.90 -15.77
N ARG A 59 12.18 -16.76 -16.39
CA ARG A 59 13.10 -15.64 -16.69
C ARG A 59 12.89 -14.41 -15.81
N LYS A 60 11.88 -14.39 -14.92
CA LYS A 60 11.54 -13.20 -14.13
C LYS A 60 11.47 -13.51 -12.65
N THR A 61 12.31 -12.82 -11.89
CA THR A 61 12.27 -12.78 -10.43
C THR A 61 12.03 -11.34 -9.99
N MET A 62 11.09 -11.14 -9.07
CA MET A 62 10.74 -9.81 -8.56
C MET A 62 11.03 -9.72 -7.06
N PRO A 63 11.54 -8.58 -6.57
CA PRO A 63 11.59 -8.33 -5.14
C PRO A 63 10.17 -8.04 -4.63
N GLY A 64 9.85 -8.55 -3.45
CA GLY A 64 8.59 -8.32 -2.74
C GLY A 64 8.83 -8.23 -1.25
N PHE A 65 7.77 -7.97 -0.49
CA PHE A 65 7.80 -7.92 0.97
C PHE A 65 6.87 -8.97 1.55
N THR A 66 7.26 -9.58 2.68
CA THR A 66 6.34 -10.34 3.53
C THR A 66 6.56 -9.96 4.99
N GLY A 67 5.48 -9.77 5.73
CA GLY A 67 5.53 -9.35 7.12
C GLY A 67 4.39 -8.44 7.52
N THR A 68 4.52 -7.83 8.68
CA THR A 68 3.60 -6.87 9.26
C THR A 68 4.28 -5.52 9.45
N PHE A 69 3.51 -4.45 9.35
CA PHE A 69 3.96 -3.09 9.64
C PHE A 69 2.78 -2.27 10.16
N ALA A 70 3.08 -1.26 10.97
CA ALA A 70 2.12 -0.31 11.51
C ALA A 70 2.61 1.13 11.26
N PHE A 71 1.65 2.03 11.08
CA PHE A 71 1.90 3.46 10.90
C PHE A 71 1.08 4.27 11.89
N SER A 72 1.69 5.28 12.48
CA SER A 72 0.96 6.30 13.24
C SER A 72 0.31 7.30 12.30
N ILE A 73 -1.00 7.52 12.49
CA ILE A 73 -1.79 8.56 11.82
C ILE A 73 -1.87 9.85 12.65
N GLY A 74 -1.14 9.94 13.79
CA GLY A 74 -1.28 11.04 14.74
C GLY A 74 -0.94 12.44 14.18
N ARG A 75 -0.10 12.51 13.14
CA ARG A 75 0.30 13.76 12.47
C ARG A 75 -0.66 14.22 11.37
N LEU A 76 -1.67 13.42 11.05
CA LEU A 76 -2.64 13.72 10.01
C LEU A 76 -3.80 14.57 10.54
N SER A 77 -4.32 15.48 9.70
CA SER A 77 -5.61 16.15 9.95
C SER A 77 -6.78 15.15 9.94
N ALA A 78 -7.98 15.58 10.31
CA ALA A 78 -9.16 14.70 10.29
C ALA A 78 -9.43 14.16 8.88
N GLU A 79 -9.42 15.04 7.88
CA GLU A 79 -9.65 14.72 6.46
C GLU A 79 -8.56 13.79 5.92
N GLU A 80 -7.31 14.05 6.28
CA GLU A 80 -6.18 13.20 5.89
C GLU A 80 -6.28 11.79 6.48
N ARG A 81 -6.76 11.68 7.73
CA ARG A 81 -7.00 10.38 8.36
C ARG A 81 -8.11 9.62 7.65
N GLU A 82 -9.20 10.28 7.28
CA GLU A 82 -10.31 9.66 6.56
C GLU A 82 -9.84 9.04 5.24
N ILE A 83 -9.02 9.75 4.47
CA ILE A 83 -8.43 9.23 3.22
C ILE A 83 -7.58 7.98 3.48
N ILE A 84 -6.70 8.02 4.48
CA ILE A 84 -5.84 6.88 4.81
C ILE A 84 -6.65 5.69 5.32
N LEU A 85 -7.65 5.91 6.17
CA LEU A 85 -8.50 4.85 6.72
C LEU A 85 -9.36 4.20 5.63
N LEU A 86 -9.93 5.00 4.73
CA LEU A 86 -10.69 4.51 3.57
C LEU A 86 -9.84 3.55 2.73
N LEU A 87 -8.64 4.00 2.33
CA LEU A 87 -7.75 3.18 1.51
C LEU A 87 -7.24 1.95 2.27
N THR A 88 -7.02 2.07 3.59
CA THR A 88 -6.64 0.92 4.44
C THR A 88 -7.73 -0.15 4.42
N GLN A 89 -9.00 0.23 4.57
CA GLN A 89 -10.13 -0.71 4.51
C GLN A 89 -10.31 -1.35 3.13
N PHE A 90 -9.87 -0.66 2.07
CA PHE A 90 -9.91 -1.17 0.71
C PHE A 90 -8.79 -2.19 0.40
N ALA A 91 -7.66 -2.12 1.11
CA ALA A 91 -6.47 -2.94 0.84
C ALA A 91 -6.72 -4.46 0.86
N PRO A 92 -7.51 -5.04 1.78
CA PRO A 92 -7.81 -6.47 1.77
C PRO A 92 -8.52 -6.98 0.52
N PHE A 93 -9.26 -6.13 -0.18
CA PHE A 93 -10.05 -6.53 -1.34
C PHE A 93 -9.27 -6.45 -2.65
N CYS A 94 -8.35 -5.51 -2.76
CA CYS A 94 -7.65 -5.22 -4.01
C CYS A 94 -6.14 -5.57 -3.99
N GLY A 95 -5.61 -5.88 -2.80
CA GLY A 95 -4.18 -6.03 -2.53
C GLY A 95 -3.40 -4.73 -2.74
N VAL A 96 -2.09 -4.76 -2.49
CA VAL A 96 -1.18 -3.61 -2.62
C VAL A 96 -0.10 -3.90 -3.66
N GLY A 97 0.22 -2.91 -4.50
CA GLY A 97 1.24 -3.03 -5.54
C GLY A 97 0.70 -3.68 -6.81
N ARG A 98 1.62 -4.27 -7.59
CA ARG A 98 1.34 -4.84 -8.93
C ARG A 98 1.14 -6.36 -8.84
N LEU A 99 0.59 -6.92 -9.91
CA LEU A 99 0.38 -8.38 -10.08
C LEU A 99 -0.56 -9.00 -9.04
N THR A 100 -1.49 -8.21 -8.49
CA THR A 100 -2.40 -8.71 -7.45
C THR A 100 -3.39 -9.77 -7.94
N ALA A 101 -3.73 -9.75 -9.23
CA ALA A 101 -4.47 -10.84 -9.88
C ALA A 101 -3.67 -12.17 -9.97
N GLN A 102 -2.36 -12.15 -9.71
CA GLN A 102 -1.49 -13.33 -9.66
C GLN A 102 -1.14 -13.73 -8.20
N GLY A 103 -1.87 -13.20 -7.21
CA GLY A 103 -1.66 -13.52 -5.79
C GLY A 103 -0.58 -12.70 -5.09
N PHE A 104 0.05 -11.73 -5.77
CA PHE A 104 0.99 -10.81 -5.12
C PHE A 104 0.25 -9.75 -4.32
N GLY A 105 0.91 -9.19 -3.31
CA GLY A 105 0.39 -8.01 -2.61
C GLY A 105 -0.87 -8.27 -1.79
N GLU A 106 -1.19 -9.54 -1.51
CA GLU A 106 -2.20 -9.89 -0.52
C GLU A 106 -1.92 -9.12 0.77
N THR A 107 -2.93 -8.44 1.28
CA THR A 107 -2.82 -7.54 2.43
C THR A 107 -3.97 -7.82 3.36
N THR A 108 -3.70 -7.94 4.65
CA THR A 108 -4.73 -8.00 5.68
C THR A 108 -4.54 -6.82 6.62
N VAL A 109 -5.63 -6.39 7.26
CA VAL A 109 -5.61 -5.28 8.21
C VAL A 109 -6.02 -5.85 9.57
N ALA A 110 -5.15 -5.69 10.56
CA ALA A 110 -5.52 -5.91 11.95
C ALA A 110 -6.02 -4.58 12.53
N LEU A 111 -7.27 -4.57 12.98
CA LEU A 111 -7.78 -3.47 13.80
C LEU A 111 -7.24 -3.70 15.22
N GLY A 112 -6.25 -2.91 15.60
CA GLY A 112 -5.71 -2.83 16.97
C GLY A 112 -6.34 -1.69 17.75
#